data_AF-A0A515HJG1-F1
#
_entry.id   AF-A0A515HJG1-F1
#
_cell.length_a   1.000
_cell.length_b   1.000
_cell.length_c   1.000
_cell.angle_alpha   90.00
_cell.angle_beta   90.00
_cell.angle_gamma   90.00
#
_symmetry.space_group_name_H-M   'P 1'
#
loop_
_entity.id
_entity.type
_entity.pdbx_description
1 polymer ?
#
loop_
_entity_poly.entity_id
_entity_poly.type
_entity_poly.pdbx_seq_one_letter_code
_entity_poly.pdbx_strand_id
1 'polypeptide(L)'
;MRVSDLARNEGVRLPTMTQIVGRMVDAELIARSAPVGSYNNMIQITDEGRAVAGKLAAQRTAALGKRMEGLTPEELQTVIAMFPIIDKMFKREPWLDHE
;
A
#
# COMPACT_ATOMS: atom_id res chain seq x y z
N MET A 1 -3.86 -12.62 2.33
CA MET A 1 -5.13 -11.95 1.96
C MET A 1 -5.68 -12.53 0.65
N ARG A 2 -7.01 -12.57 0.42
CA ARG A 2 -7.54 -13.09 -0.85
C ARG A 2 -7.46 -12.03 -1.94
N VAL A 3 -7.28 -12.44 -3.20
CA VAL A 3 -7.29 -11.51 -4.34
C VAL A 3 -8.59 -10.71 -4.43
N SER A 4 -9.73 -11.32 -4.08
CA SER A 4 -11.04 -10.64 -4.02
C SER A 4 -11.14 -9.59 -2.91
N ASP A 5 -10.49 -9.84 -1.77
CA ASP A 5 -10.45 -8.88 -0.66
C ASP A 5 -9.57 -7.68 -1.05
N LEU A 6 -8.41 -7.95 -1.66
CA LEU A 6 -7.54 -6.91 -2.18
C LEU A 6 -8.26 -6.06 -3.25
N ALA A 7 -8.98 -6.68 -4.18
CA ALA A 7 -9.75 -5.96 -5.20
C ALA A 7 -10.79 -5.01 -4.58
N ARG A 8 -11.51 -5.50 -3.56
CA ARG A 8 -12.52 -4.70 -2.83
C ARG A 8 -11.89 -3.54 -2.08
N ASN A 9 -10.77 -3.78 -1.38
CA ASN A 9 -10.09 -2.75 -0.59
C ASN A 9 -9.51 -1.65 -1.48
N GLU A 10 -8.96 -2.00 -2.63
CA GLU A 10 -8.35 -1.08 -3.60
C GLU A 10 -9.39 -0.43 -4.54
N GLY A 11 -10.68 -0.77 -4.40
CA GLY A 11 -11.74 -0.23 -5.25
C GLY A 11 -11.63 -0.61 -6.74
N VAL A 12 -10.92 -1.69 -7.07
CA VAL A 12 -10.73 -2.15 -8.45
C VAL A 12 -11.53 -3.41 -8.76
N ARG A 13 -11.82 -3.63 -10.04
CA ARG A 13 -12.51 -4.85 -10.49
C ARG A 13 -11.60 -6.08 -10.35
N LEU A 14 -12.18 -7.23 -10.02
CA LEU A 14 -11.45 -8.49 -9.81
C LEU A 14 -10.57 -8.91 -11.01
N PRO A 15 -11.00 -8.78 -12.30
CA PRO A 15 -10.12 -9.10 -13.43
C PRO A 15 -8.87 -8.23 -13.46
N THR A 16 -9.00 -6.93 -13.20
CA THR A 16 -7.88 -5.98 -13.10
C THR A 16 -6.94 -6.39 -11.97
N MET A 17 -7.49 -6.69 -10.78
CA MET A 17 -6.67 -7.11 -9.65
C MET A 17 -5.94 -8.43 -9.91
N THR A 18 -6.59 -9.38 -10.58
CA THR A 18 -5.97 -10.67 -10.96
C THR A 18 -4.79 -10.44 -11.90
N GLN A 19 -4.90 -9.54 -12.87
CA GLN A 19 -3.81 -9.18 -13.76
C GLN A 19 -2.65 -8.51 -13.02
N ILE A 20 -2.94 -7.58 -12.11
CA ILE A 20 -1.92 -6.92 -11.28
C ILE A 20 -1.17 -7.95 -10.43
N VAL A 21 -1.91 -8.80 -9.70
CA VAL A 21 -1.34 -9.85 -8.86
C VAL A 21 -0.52 -10.84 -9.69
N GLY A 22 -0.99 -11.22 -10.89
CA GLY A 22 -0.24 -12.08 -11.80
C GLY A 22 1.15 -11.51 -12.11
N ARG A 23 1.20 -10.24 -12.53
CA ARG A 23 2.48 -9.55 -12.82
C ARG A 23 3.38 -9.42 -11.59
N MET A 24 2.80 -9.25 -10.40
CA MET A 24 3.57 -9.19 -9.15
C MET A 24 4.10 -10.56 -8.74
N VAL A 25 3.39 -11.65 -9.07
CA VAL A 25 3.87 -13.02 -8.90
C VAL A 25 4.99 -13.33 -9.89
N ASP A 26 4.83 -12.94 -11.16
CA ASP A 26 5.85 -13.11 -12.20
C ASP A 26 7.14 -12.34 -11.85
N ALA A 27 7.02 -11.23 -11.11
CA ALA A 27 8.13 -10.44 -10.60
C ALA A 27 8.61 -10.86 -9.19
N GLU A 28 8.11 -11.98 -8.65
CA GLU A 28 8.48 -12.52 -7.33
C GLU A 28 8.21 -11.59 -6.13
N LEU A 29 7.39 -10.55 -6.31
CA LEU A 29 7.01 -9.61 -5.25
C LEU A 29 5.88 -10.15 -4.37
N ILE A 30 5.07 -11.06 -4.92
CA ILE A 30 3.97 -11.73 -4.25
C ILE A 30 4.07 -13.23 -4.51
N ALA A 31 3.80 -14.04 -3.49
CA ALA A 31 3.62 -15.47 -3.62
C ALA A 31 2.13 -15.83 -3.51
N ARG A 32 1.70 -16.79 -4.33
CA ARG A 32 0.41 -17.46 -4.13
C ARG A 32 0.58 -18.49 -3.02
N SER A 33 -0.27 -18.43 -2.01
CA SER A 33 -0.42 -19.54 -1.07
C SER A 33 -1.75 -20.23 -1.39
N ALA A 34 -1.76 -21.55 -1.46
CA ALA A 34 -3.00 -22.31 -1.36
C ALA A 34 -2.88 -23.22 -0.14
N PRO A 35 -3.88 -23.23 0.74
CA PRO A 35 -4.13 -24.41 1.56
C PRO A 35 -4.33 -25.62 0.63
N VAL A 36 -3.82 -26.78 1.04
CA VAL A 36 -4.05 -28.04 0.33
C VAL A 36 -5.56 -28.24 0.15
N GLY A 37 -6.01 -28.42 -1.10
CA GLY A 37 -7.43 -28.64 -1.44
C GLY A 37 -8.28 -27.38 -1.65
N SER A 38 -7.70 -26.18 -1.68
CA SER A 38 -8.44 -24.93 -1.95
C SER A 38 -8.00 -24.26 -3.25
N TYR A 39 -8.92 -23.55 -3.92
CA TYR A 39 -8.58 -22.69 -5.07
C TYR A 39 -7.55 -21.61 -4.67
N ASN A 40 -6.49 -21.49 -5.47
CA ASN A 40 -5.30 -20.62 -5.38
C ASN A 40 -5.56 -19.08 -5.25
N ASN A 41 -6.45 -18.64 -4.36
CA ASN A 41 -6.87 -17.25 -4.25
C ASN A 41 -6.21 -16.49 -3.10
N MET A 42 -5.37 -17.14 -2.30
CA MET A 42 -4.63 -16.49 -1.22
C MET A 42 -3.27 -16.02 -1.75
N ILE A 43 -2.90 -14.81 -1.35
CA ILE A 43 -1.64 -14.18 -1.70
C ILE A 43 -0.96 -13.61 -0.46
N GLN A 44 0.36 -13.61 -0.49
CA GLN A 44 1.22 -12.98 0.52
C GLN A 44 2.39 -12.27 -0.16
N ILE A 45 2.78 -11.12 0.39
CA ILE A 45 3.96 -10.39 -0.06
C ILE A 45 5.23 -11.16 0.31
N THR A 46 6.19 -11.25 -0.60
CA THR A 46 7.50 -11.88 -0.36
C THR A 46 8.44 -10.94 0.38
N ASP A 47 9.60 -11.43 0.80
CA ASP A 47 10.65 -10.55 1.36
C ASP A 47 11.15 -9.54 0.33
N GLU A 48 11.33 -9.94 -0.92
CA GLU A 48 11.69 -9.03 -2.01
C GLU A 48 10.58 -7.98 -2.23
N GLY A 49 9.31 -8.40 -2.23
CA GLY A 49 8.17 -7.49 -2.28
C GLY A 49 8.18 -6.47 -1.15
N ARG A 50 8.48 -6.90 0.09
CA ARG A 50 8.63 -6.01 1.24
C ARG A 50 9.78 -5.02 1.04
N ALA A 51 10.93 -5.47 0.54
CA ALA A 51 12.08 -4.62 0.28
C ALA A 51 11.77 -3.54 -0.77
N VAL A 52 11.13 -3.92 -1.87
CA VAL A 52 10.70 -3.00 -2.94
C VAL A 52 9.68 -1.99 -2.41
N ALA A 53 8.68 -2.44 -1.66
CA ALA A 53 7.68 -1.55 -1.04
C ALA A 53 8.32 -0.55 -0.07
N GLY A 54 9.26 -1.01 0.77
CA GLY A 54 10.02 -0.16 1.68
C GLY A 54 10.86 0.89 0.96
N LYS A 55 11.56 0.50 -0.12
CA LYS A 55 12.32 1.44 -0.96
C LYS A 55 11.42 2.51 -1.57
N LEU A 56 10.26 2.12 -2.07
CA LEU A 56 9.31 3.06 -2.67
C LEU A 56 8.70 4.00 -1.62
N ALA A 57 8.39 3.51 -0.42
CA ALA A 57 7.95 4.33 0.70
C ALA A 57 9.02 5.35 1.08
N ALA A 58 10.28 4.93 1.24
CA ALA A 58 11.40 5.82 1.55
C ALA A 58 11.58 6.92 0.48
N GLN A 59 11.49 6.57 -0.81
CA GLN A 59 11.55 7.54 -1.91
C GLN A 59 10.42 8.57 -1.86
N ARG A 60 9.18 8.12 -1.58
CA ARG A 60 8.02 9.01 -1.42
C ARG A 60 8.20 9.96 -0.24
N THR A 61 8.65 9.45 0.91
CA THR A 61 8.94 10.26 2.10
C THR A 61 10.04 11.29 1.83
N ALA A 62 11.14 10.90 1.18
CA ALA A 62 12.21 11.82 0.82
C ALA A 62 11.73 12.91 -0.16
N ALA A 63 10.91 12.55 -1.16
CA ALA A 63 10.34 13.51 -2.08
C ALA A 63 9.36 14.47 -1.41
N LEU A 64 8.59 14.00 -0.42
CA LEU A 64 7.71 14.85 0.39
C LEU A 64 8.53 15.80 1.27
N GLY A 65 9.57 15.30 1.95
CA GLY A 65 10.48 16.10 2.76
C GLY A 65 11.08 17.25 1.96
N LYS A 66 11.57 16.99 0.74
CA LYS A 66 12.09 18.03 -0.17
C LYS A 66 11.07 19.12 -0.50
N ARG A 67 9.79 18.78 -0.62
CA ARG A 67 8.73 19.78 -0.87
C ARG A 67 8.44 20.63 0.38
N MET A 68 8.74 20.10 1.56
CA MET A 68 8.54 20.77 2.85
C MET A 68 9.75 21.64 3.27
N GLU A 69 10.92 21.48 2.64
CA GLU A 69 12.14 22.26 2.97
C GLU A 69 11.96 23.78 2.90
N GLY A 70 10.99 24.28 2.13
CA GLY A 70 10.70 25.71 2.00
C GLY A 70 9.72 26.27 3.05
N LEU A 71 9.15 25.44 3.92
CA LEU A 71 8.16 25.88 4.91
C LEU A 71 8.82 26.47 6.15
N THR A 72 8.23 27.53 6.71
CA THR A 72 8.61 28.00 8.04
C THR A 72 8.12 27.02 9.12
N PRO A 73 8.66 27.08 10.35
CA PRO A 73 8.16 26.26 11.46
C PRO A 73 6.65 26.39 11.70
N GLU A 74 6.09 27.59 11.55
CA GLU A 74 4.66 27.87 11.75
C GLU A 74 3.79 27.25 10.63
N GLU A 75 4.26 27.32 9.38
CA GLU A 75 3.59 26.69 8.24
C GLU A 75 3.63 25.17 8.37
N LEU A 76 4.77 24.60 8.75
CA LEU A 76 4.91 23.18 9.03
C LEU A 76 3.95 22.72 10.14
N GLN A 77 3.86 23.49 11.23
CA GLN A 77 2.92 23.20 12.31
C GLN A 77 1.46 23.25 11.84
N THR A 78 1.12 24.17 10.95
CA THR A 78 -0.21 24.28 10.34
C THR A 78 -0.53 23.05 9.48
N VAL A 79 0.43 22.59 8.67
CA VAL A 79 0.29 21.35 7.89
C VAL A 79 0.08 20.14 8.80
N ILE A 80 0.86 20.03 9.88
CA ILE A 80 0.74 18.93 10.84
C ILE A 80 -0.63 18.92 11.50
N ALA A 81 -1.11 20.09 11.93
CA ALA A 81 -2.42 20.24 12.57
C ALA A 81 -3.60 19.90 11.65
N MET A 82 -3.40 19.95 10.32
CA MET A 82 -4.43 19.61 9.33
C MET A 82 -4.56 18.09 9.10
N PHE A 83 -3.52 17.28 9.32
CA PHE A 83 -3.57 15.82 9.05
C PHE A 83 -4.76 15.10 9.70
N PRO A 84 -5.13 15.35 10.97
CA PRO A 84 -6.31 14.72 11.58
C PRO A 84 -7.63 15.04 10.86
N ILE A 85 -7.72 16.17 10.16
CA ILE A 85 -8.91 16.55 9.38
C ILE A 85 -8.91 15.76 8.06
N ILE A 86 -7.75 15.65 7.40
CA ILE A 86 -7.57 14.84 6.19
C ILE A 86 -7.90 13.36 6.49
N ASP A 87 -7.40 12.82 7.60
CA ASP A 87 -7.68 11.46 8.07
C ASP A 87 -9.19 11.20 8.32
N LYS A 88 -9.98 12.24 8.61
CA LYS A 88 -11.44 12.11 8.72
C LYS A 88 -12.15 12.12 7.37
N MET A 89 -11.59 12.84 6.40
CA MET A 89 -12.17 12.98 5.06
C MET A 89 -11.92 11.74 4.21
N PHE A 90 -10.76 11.11 4.37
CA PHE A 90 -10.38 9.90 3.67
C PHE A 90 -10.43 8.73 4.65
N LYS A 91 -11.08 7.62 4.27
CA LYS A 91 -10.99 6.40 5.09
C LYS A 91 -9.51 6.02 5.18
N ARG A 92 -9.00 5.76 6.39
CA ARG A 92 -7.68 5.16 6.55
C ARG A 92 -7.62 3.91 5.68
N GLU A 93 -6.55 3.80 4.91
CA GLU A 93 -6.36 2.65 4.05
C GLU A 93 -6.26 1.39 4.91
N PRO A 94 -7.01 0.32 4.60
CA PRO A 94 -7.12 -0.87 5.45
C PRO A 94 -5.80 -1.58 5.77
N TRP A 95 -4.73 -1.29 5.02
CA TRP A 95 -3.41 -1.90 5.21
C TRP A 95 -2.47 -1.07 6.09
N LEU A 96 -2.88 0.11 6.58
CA LEU A 96 -2.10 0.90 7.54
C LEU A 96 -2.29 0.42 8.99
N ASP A 97 -3.30 -0.40 9.28
CA ASP A 97 -3.61 -0.91 10.62
C ASP A 97 -2.86 -2.22 10.96
N HIS A 98 -1.80 -2.56 10.22
CA HIS A 98 -0.96 -3.72 10.47
C HIS A 98 0.43 -3.29 10.98
N GLU A 99 0.48 -2.91 12.26
CA GLU A 99 1.69 -2.92 13.10
C GLU A 99 1.64 -4.11 14.07
#